data_AF-A0A933AXS2-F1
#
_entry.id   AF-A0A933AXS2-F1
#
_cell.length_a   1.000
_cell.length_b   1.000
_cell.length_c   1.000
_cell.angle_alpha   90.00
_cell.angle_beta   90.00
_cell.angle_gamma   90.00
#
_symmetry.space_group_name_H-M   'P 1'
#
loop_
_entity.id
_entity.type
_entity.pdbx_description
1 polymer ?
#
loop_
_entity_poly.entity_id
_entity_poly.type
_entity_poly.pdbx_seq_one_letter_code
_entity_poly.pdbx_strand_id
1 'polypeptide(L)'
;MDSSLTRVQPVFNELYDKEKTGETWLARLLQLPQHTRTSIIPENLGYLDQPPVFELPADPPRRFLRWLLEHREGLCCPNQGIQKKWSKRTQQKRQALLRGDELVCEEAIAELEGSDRLPGRAWWRLEGVTRVDCAITTPTTAIFVEGKRTEMGASKAVEWYPCRNQVLRNLDCASVFAEQTKRQQFFVLLVVEGKIVDQDPVRQAEIKSITSPDTIRTSLPHLNDDERRDLLAHYLGVTTWEHIADTFALSSLRL
;
A
#
# COMPACT_ATOMS: atom_id res chain seq x y z
N MET A 1 15.09 -5.60 -10.40
CA MET A 1 14.64 -7.01 -10.43
C MET A 1 13.40 -7.05 -9.56
N ASP A 2 12.28 -7.53 -10.07
CA ASP A 2 10.98 -7.41 -9.40
C ASP A 2 10.92 -8.30 -8.13
N SER A 3 10.63 -7.70 -6.97
CA SER A 3 10.56 -8.43 -5.70
C SER A 3 9.40 -9.42 -5.67
N SER A 4 8.31 -9.13 -6.41
CA SER A 4 7.14 -10.00 -6.46
C SER A 4 7.45 -11.35 -7.09
N LEU A 5 8.11 -11.35 -8.25
CA LEU A 5 8.45 -12.56 -9.01
C LEU A 5 9.50 -13.46 -8.34
N THR A 6 10.35 -12.89 -7.49
CA THR A 6 11.58 -13.56 -7.04
C THR A 6 11.53 -14.02 -5.60
N ARG A 7 10.60 -13.51 -4.78
CA ARG A 7 10.54 -13.83 -3.34
C ARG A 7 9.11 -13.97 -2.84
N VAL A 8 8.28 -12.95 -3.08
CA VAL A 8 6.88 -12.93 -2.61
C VAL A 8 6.11 -14.10 -3.21
N GLN A 9 6.09 -14.22 -4.55
CA GLN A 9 5.33 -15.23 -5.25
C GLN A 9 5.75 -16.68 -4.90
N PRO A 10 7.05 -17.04 -4.90
CA PRO A 10 7.47 -18.37 -4.48
C PRO A 10 7.02 -18.76 -3.06
N VAL A 11 7.14 -17.84 -2.09
CA VAL A 11 6.77 -18.09 -0.68
C VAL A 11 5.27 -18.32 -0.53
N PHE A 12 4.46 -17.43 -1.10
CA PHE A 12 3.00 -17.51 -0.95
C PHE A 12 2.40 -18.64 -1.80
N ASN A 13 2.99 -18.97 -2.96
CA ASN A 13 2.60 -20.16 -3.70
C ASN A 13 2.90 -21.44 -2.91
N GLU A 14 4.08 -21.56 -2.29
CA GLU A 14 4.43 -22.75 -1.51
C GLU A 14 3.52 -22.92 -0.27
N LEU A 15 3.15 -21.82 0.41
CA LEU A 15 2.15 -21.84 1.49
C LEU A 15 0.80 -22.35 0.98
N TYR A 16 0.33 -21.81 -0.15
CA TYR A 16 -0.93 -22.20 -0.76
C TYR A 16 -0.93 -23.65 -1.26
N ASP A 17 0.18 -24.12 -1.85
CA ASP A 17 0.30 -25.48 -2.38
C ASP A 17 0.35 -26.52 -1.25
N LYS A 18 0.94 -26.19 -0.10
CA LYS A 18 0.90 -27.04 1.10
C LYS A 18 -0.52 -27.14 1.68
N GLU A 19 -1.25 -26.03 1.73
CA GLU A 19 -2.58 -25.96 2.34
C GLU A 19 -3.41 -24.83 1.72
N LYS A 20 -4.35 -25.20 0.84
CA LYS A 20 -5.07 -24.29 -0.05
C LYS A 20 -6.10 -23.40 0.64
N THR A 21 -6.58 -23.79 1.81
CA THR A 21 -7.65 -23.08 2.53
C THR A 21 -7.12 -21.94 3.39
N GLY A 22 -5.82 -21.94 3.73
CA GLY A 22 -5.20 -20.92 4.57
C GLY A 22 -5.47 -21.05 6.06
N GLU A 23 -6.32 -22.00 6.47
CA GLU A 23 -6.76 -22.19 7.85
C GLU A 23 -5.59 -22.34 8.82
N THR A 24 -4.57 -23.09 8.42
CA THR A 24 -3.48 -23.47 9.33
C THR A 24 -2.34 -22.46 9.38
N TRP A 25 -2.16 -21.67 8.32
CA TRP A 25 -0.99 -20.79 8.19
C TRP A 25 -1.34 -19.30 8.23
N LEU A 26 -2.54 -18.88 7.85
CA LEU A 26 -2.86 -17.47 7.71
C LEU A 26 -2.83 -16.74 9.06
N ALA A 27 -3.54 -17.24 10.07
CA ALA A 27 -3.55 -16.62 11.40
C ALA A 27 -2.12 -16.59 12.00
N ARG A 28 -1.36 -17.67 11.83
CA ARG A 28 0.04 -17.75 12.28
C ARG A 28 0.92 -16.74 11.56
N LEU A 29 0.73 -16.53 10.25
CA LEU A 29 1.48 -15.56 9.45
C LEU A 29 1.25 -14.14 9.97
N LEU A 30 0.00 -13.77 10.26
CA LEU A 30 -0.35 -12.44 10.73
C LEU A 30 0.19 -12.15 12.15
N GLN A 31 0.53 -13.19 12.92
CA GLN A 31 1.12 -13.10 14.25
C GLN A 31 2.65 -13.01 14.25
N LEU A 32 3.33 -13.25 13.12
CA LEU A 32 4.80 -13.20 13.04
C LEU A 32 5.44 -11.82 13.28
N PRO A 33 4.81 -10.70 12.92
CA PRO A 33 5.40 -9.39 13.14
C PRO A 33 5.68 -9.09 14.61
N GLN A 34 6.85 -8.52 14.89
CA GLN A 34 7.33 -8.36 16.27
C GLN A 34 7.01 -7.01 16.91
N HIS A 35 6.47 -6.04 16.16
CA HIS A 35 6.56 -4.62 16.54
C HIS A 35 5.25 -3.88 16.81
N THR A 36 4.08 -4.43 16.49
CA THR A 36 2.79 -3.75 16.73
C THR A 36 1.84 -4.68 17.47
N ARG A 37 1.71 -4.48 18.79
CA ARG A 37 0.78 -5.20 19.67
C ARG A 37 -0.65 -4.64 19.64
N THR A 38 -0.92 -3.66 18.80
CA THR A 38 -2.18 -2.91 18.80
C THR A 38 -3.28 -3.57 17.97
N SER A 39 -2.90 -4.38 16.99
CA SER A 39 -3.82 -4.97 16.03
C SER A 39 -4.49 -6.21 16.62
N ILE A 40 -5.82 -6.22 16.64
CA ILE A 40 -6.60 -7.38 17.10
C ILE A 40 -6.90 -8.25 15.87
N ILE A 41 -6.15 -9.35 15.72
CA ILE A 41 -6.39 -10.31 14.65
C ILE A 41 -7.52 -11.25 15.12
N PRO A 42 -8.62 -11.38 14.37
CA PRO A 42 -9.68 -12.34 14.70
C PRO A 42 -9.14 -13.77 14.80
N GLU A 43 -9.61 -14.54 15.78
CA GLU A 43 -9.22 -15.96 15.95
C GLU A 43 -9.56 -16.81 14.73
N ASN A 44 -10.65 -16.47 14.03
CA ASN A 44 -11.10 -17.13 12.82
C ASN A 44 -11.18 -16.12 11.67
N LEU A 45 -10.24 -16.22 10.73
CA LEU A 45 -10.21 -15.41 9.52
C LEU A 45 -11.06 -16.01 8.39
N GLY A 46 -11.59 -17.23 8.57
CA GLY A 46 -12.21 -18.04 7.53
C GLY A 46 -11.18 -18.67 6.59
N TYR A 47 -11.69 -19.23 5.50
CA TYR A 47 -10.88 -19.81 4.42
C TYR A 47 -10.56 -18.77 3.36
N LEU A 48 -9.51 -19.02 2.58
CA LEU A 48 -9.20 -18.23 1.40
C LEU A 48 -10.32 -18.35 0.36
N ASP A 49 -10.72 -17.21 -0.20
CA ASP A 49 -11.67 -17.17 -1.32
C ASP A 49 -11.05 -17.70 -2.62
N GLN A 50 -9.73 -17.52 -2.74
CA GLN A 50 -8.94 -17.76 -3.96
C GLN A 50 -7.44 -17.87 -3.60
N PRO A 51 -6.59 -18.36 -4.53
CA PRO A 51 -5.15 -18.29 -4.35
C PRO A 51 -4.65 -16.85 -4.10
N PRO A 52 -3.48 -16.65 -3.46
CA PRO A 52 -2.86 -15.34 -3.32
C PRO A 52 -2.76 -14.61 -4.66
N VAL A 53 -3.14 -13.33 -4.68
CA VAL A 53 -3.14 -12.50 -5.90
C VAL A 53 -1.94 -11.57 -5.88
N PHE A 54 -1.07 -11.71 -6.86
CA PHE A 54 0.15 -10.89 -6.97
C PHE A 54 -0.07 -9.65 -7.83
N GLU A 55 0.66 -8.58 -7.54
CA GLU A 55 0.58 -7.31 -8.28
C GLU A 55 -0.86 -6.75 -8.36
N LEU A 56 -1.64 -6.96 -7.29
CA LEU A 56 -3.04 -6.55 -7.24
C LEU A 56 -3.11 -5.02 -7.40
N PRO A 57 -3.83 -4.51 -8.42
CA PRO A 57 -4.04 -3.08 -8.54
C PRO A 57 -4.98 -2.61 -7.44
N ALA A 58 -4.56 -1.61 -6.67
CA ALA A 58 -5.41 -0.92 -5.72
C ALA A 58 -5.44 0.59 -6.04
N ASP A 59 -6.66 1.11 -6.17
CA ASP A 59 -6.88 2.53 -6.40
C ASP A 59 -6.59 3.33 -5.12
N PRO A 60 -6.03 4.55 -5.24
CA PRO A 60 -5.88 5.44 -4.11
C PRO A 60 -7.27 5.90 -3.63
N PRO A 61 -7.44 6.21 -2.33
CA PRO A 61 -8.72 6.69 -1.83
C PRO A 61 -9.16 7.98 -2.50
N ARG A 62 -10.46 8.07 -2.80
CA ARG A 62 -11.06 9.29 -3.38
C ARG A 62 -10.84 10.50 -2.49
N ARG A 63 -10.96 10.34 -1.17
CA ARG A 63 -10.69 11.39 -0.18
C ARG A 63 -9.26 11.93 -0.29
N PHE A 64 -8.28 11.05 -0.54
CA PHE A 64 -6.90 11.48 -0.75
C PHE A 64 -6.71 12.20 -2.09
N LEU A 65 -7.28 11.69 -3.18
CA LEU A 65 -7.25 12.38 -4.48
C LEU A 65 -7.88 13.76 -4.40
N ARG A 66 -9.03 13.89 -3.72
CA ARG A 66 -9.69 15.16 -3.46
C ARG A 66 -8.79 16.11 -2.68
N TRP A 67 -8.18 15.63 -1.60
CA TRP A 67 -7.25 16.42 -0.80
C TRP A 67 -6.08 16.95 -1.64
N LEU A 68 -5.52 16.15 -2.56
CA LEU A 68 -4.45 16.60 -3.47
C LEU A 68 -4.90 17.72 -4.42
N LEU A 69 -6.16 17.69 -4.87
CA LEU A 69 -6.73 18.75 -5.72
C LEU A 69 -6.93 20.05 -4.93
N GLU A 70 -7.34 19.94 -3.67
CA GLU A 70 -7.60 21.06 -2.76
C GLU A 70 -6.30 21.70 -2.21
N HIS A 71 -5.23 20.91 -2.02
CA HIS A 71 -3.98 21.31 -1.34
C HIS A 71 -2.76 21.29 -2.29
N ARG A 72 -2.83 22.12 -3.33
CA ARG A 72 -1.85 22.17 -4.43
C ARG A 72 -0.44 22.58 -4.00
N GLU A 73 -0.30 23.31 -2.91
CA GLU A 73 0.98 23.78 -2.35
C GLU A 73 1.87 22.64 -1.86
N GLY A 74 1.29 21.48 -1.53
CA GLY A 74 2.02 20.27 -1.18
C GLY A 74 2.46 19.44 -2.39
N LEU A 75 2.06 19.82 -3.61
CA LEU A 75 2.35 19.06 -4.81
C LEU A 75 3.70 19.42 -5.41
N CYS A 76 4.40 18.41 -5.93
CA CYS A 76 5.53 18.60 -6.82
C CYS A 76 5.13 18.39 -8.28
N CYS A 77 5.84 19.06 -9.18
CA CYS A 77 5.67 18.83 -10.61
C CYS A 77 6.52 17.62 -11.03
N PRO A 78 5.94 16.59 -11.68
CA PRO A 78 6.70 15.45 -12.17
C PRO A 78 7.84 15.87 -13.11
N ASN A 79 8.87 15.04 -13.25
CA ASN A 79 9.99 15.36 -14.15
C ASN A 79 9.53 15.54 -15.61
N GLN A 80 10.29 16.30 -16.41
CA GLN A 80 9.94 16.61 -17.80
C GLN A 80 9.74 15.36 -18.68
N GLY A 81 10.44 14.26 -18.39
CA GLY A 81 10.30 13.00 -19.12
C GLY A 81 8.90 12.40 -18.99
N ILE A 82 8.30 12.50 -17.81
CA ILE A 82 6.91 12.09 -17.56
C ILE A 82 5.94 13.07 -18.23
N GLN A 83 6.18 14.39 -18.09
CA GLN A 83 5.31 15.42 -18.66
C GLN A 83 5.16 15.28 -20.19
N LYS A 84 6.24 14.93 -20.90
CA LYS A 84 6.24 14.72 -22.36
C LYS A 84 5.30 13.60 -22.83
N LYS A 85 4.92 12.67 -21.95
CA LYS A 85 3.98 11.58 -22.26
C LYS A 85 2.52 12.04 -22.21
N TRP A 86 2.24 13.22 -21.65
CA TRP A 86 0.88 13.73 -21.51
C TRP A 86 0.42 14.44 -22.77
N SER A 87 -0.89 14.43 -23.01
CA SER A 87 -1.49 15.26 -24.06
C SER A 87 -1.28 16.75 -23.75
N LYS A 88 -1.28 17.60 -24.79
CA LYS A 88 -1.20 19.06 -24.63
C LYS A 88 -2.30 19.59 -23.69
N ARG A 89 -3.53 19.07 -23.82
CA ARG A 89 -4.67 19.41 -22.95
C ARG A 89 -4.38 19.06 -21.49
N THR A 90 -3.87 17.85 -21.23
CA THR A 90 -3.51 17.41 -19.88
C THR A 90 -2.40 18.27 -19.26
N GLN A 91 -1.38 18.63 -20.04
CA GLN A 91 -0.32 19.53 -19.58
C GLN A 91 -0.87 20.90 -19.20
N GLN A 92 -1.73 21.49 -20.06
CA GLN A 92 -2.36 22.78 -19.82
C GLN A 92 -3.20 22.77 -18.54
N LYS A 93 -4.08 21.78 -18.37
CA LYS A 93 -4.92 21.65 -17.17
C LYS A 93 -4.09 21.47 -15.91
N ARG A 94 -3.07 20.61 -15.93
CA ARG A 94 -2.18 20.40 -14.76
C ARG A 94 -1.38 21.65 -14.40
N GLN A 95 -0.92 22.41 -15.39
CA GLN A 95 -0.25 23.70 -15.15
C GLN A 95 -1.20 24.76 -14.61
N ALA A 96 -2.47 24.78 -15.06
CA ALA A 96 -3.47 25.68 -14.52
C ALA A 96 -3.81 25.32 -13.06
N LEU A 97 -4.00 24.03 -12.76
CA LEU A 97 -4.20 23.51 -11.40
C LEU A 97 -3.05 23.91 -10.46
N LEU A 98 -1.79 23.69 -10.87
CA LEU A 98 -0.62 24.09 -10.07
C LEU A 98 -0.51 25.61 -9.87
N ARG A 99 -1.05 26.42 -10.78
CA ARG A 99 -1.11 27.88 -10.64
C ARG A 99 -2.30 28.36 -9.80
N GLY A 100 -3.17 27.45 -9.36
CA GLY A 100 -4.33 27.76 -8.54
C GLY A 100 -5.53 28.30 -9.31
N ASP A 101 -5.69 27.90 -10.57
CA ASP A 101 -6.90 28.17 -11.33
C ASP A 101 -8.11 27.46 -10.69
N GLU A 102 -9.00 28.24 -10.09
CA GLU A 102 -10.16 27.75 -9.32
C GLU A 102 -11.13 26.97 -10.21
N LEU A 103 -11.40 27.43 -11.43
CA LEU A 103 -12.31 26.75 -12.36
C LEU A 103 -11.79 25.38 -12.77
N VAL A 104 -10.46 25.27 -12.97
CA VAL A 104 -9.83 23.99 -13.28
C VAL A 104 -9.86 23.06 -12.05
N CYS A 105 -9.71 23.60 -10.84
CA CYS A 105 -9.84 22.81 -9.61
C CYS A 105 -11.27 22.27 -9.44
N GLU A 106 -12.28 23.13 -9.62
CA GLU A 106 -13.69 22.74 -9.56
C GLU A 106 -14.03 21.68 -10.62
N GLU A 107 -13.51 21.83 -11.85
CA GLU A 107 -13.65 20.84 -12.91
C GLU A 107 -13.02 19.50 -12.50
N ALA A 108 -11.81 19.52 -11.91
CA ALA A 108 -11.13 18.30 -11.44
C ALA A 108 -11.94 17.57 -10.36
N ILE A 109 -12.47 18.30 -9.39
CA ILE A 109 -13.28 17.76 -8.30
C ILE A 109 -14.60 17.20 -8.86
N ALA A 110 -15.26 17.94 -9.76
CA ALA A 110 -16.49 17.48 -10.39
C ALA A 110 -16.27 16.20 -11.21
N GLU A 111 -15.16 16.11 -11.98
CA GLU A 111 -14.81 14.90 -12.73
C GLU A 111 -14.47 13.72 -11.78
N LEU A 112 -13.81 13.96 -10.64
CA LEU A 112 -13.54 12.95 -9.61
C LEU A 112 -14.84 12.40 -9.01
N GLU A 113 -15.71 13.28 -8.53
CA GLU A 113 -16.96 12.90 -7.84
C GLU A 113 -17.98 12.28 -8.81
N GLY A 114 -18.03 12.75 -10.05
CA GLY A 114 -18.91 12.21 -11.10
C GLY A 114 -18.46 10.87 -11.70
N SER A 115 -17.26 10.39 -11.35
CA SER A 115 -16.76 9.10 -11.86
C SER A 115 -17.25 7.95 -10.98
N ASP A 116 -17.90 6.93 -11.52
CA ASP A 116 -18.24 5.70 -10.77
C ASP A 116 -16.98 4.88 -10.42
N ARG A 117 -16.07 4.77 -11.39
CA ARG A 117 -14.78 4.09 -11.26
C ARG A 117 -13.65 5.06 -11.62
N LEU A 118 -12.56 5.02 -10.88
CA LEU A 118 -11.43 5.91 -11.12
C LEU A 118 -10.71 5.50 -12.42
N PRO A 119 -10.70 6.34 -13.47
CA PRO A 119 -9.98 6.01 -14.69
C PRO A 119 -8.47 5.96 -14.40
N GLY A 120 -7.78 5.01 -15.03
CA GLY A 120 -6.33 4.85 -14.82
C GLY A 120 -5.47 6.00 -15.38
N ARG A 121 -6.01 6.86 -16.25
CA ARG A 121 -5.27 7.94 -16.94
C ARG A 121 -6.03 9.29 -16.99
N ALA A 122 -6.73 9.65 -15.92
CA ALA A 122 -7.32 10.99 -15.81
C ALA A 122 -6.26 12.08 -15.58
N TRP A 123 -6.52 13.27 -16.12
CA TRP A 123 -5.62 14.41 -15.94
C TRP A 123 -5.59 14.90 -14.47
N TRP A 124 -6.72 14.83 -13.77
CA TRP A 124 -6.89 15.17 -12.35
C TRP A 124 -6.44 14.07 -11.39
N ARG A 125 -6.09 12.88 -11.90
CA ARG A 125 -5.60 11.79 -11.06
C ARG A 125 -4.13 12.02 -10.73
N LEU A 126 -3.89 12.56 -9.54
CA LEU A 126 -2.56 12.94 -9.03
C LEU A 126 -1.87 11.84 -8.21
N GLU A 127 -2.52 10.69 -7.99
CA GLU A 127 -1.88 9.46 -7.48
C GLU A 127 -2.22 8.27 -8.40
N GLY A 128 -1.20 7.49 -8.75
CA GLY A 128 -1.35 6.31 -9.60
C GLY A 128 -2.02 5.14 -8.88
N VAL A 129 -2.39 4.10 -9.63
CA VAL A 129 -2.79 2.79 -9.06
C VAL A 129 -1.55 2.19 -8.40
N THR A 130 -1.64 1.84 -7.12
CA THR A 130 -0.57 1.06 -6.47
C THR A 130 -0.69 -0.40 -6.88
N ARG A 131 0.45 -1.09 -6.95
CA ARG A 131 0.49 -2.54 -7.16
C ARG A 131 0.97 -3.17 -5.87
N VAL A 132 0.09 -3.94 -5.25
CA VAL A 132 0.39 -4.64 -4.00
C VAL A 132 1.08 -5.94 -4.36
N ASP A 133 2.25 -6.20 -3.77
CA ASP A 133 3.05 -7.37 -4.14
C ASP A 133 2.29 -8.68 -3.97
N CYS A 134 1.51 -8.82 -2.89
CA CYS A 134 0.59 -9.94 -2.69
C CYS A 134 -0.64 -9.51 -1.89
N ALA A 135 -1.81 -9.96 -2.33
CA ALA A 135 -3.08 -9.81 -1.63
C ALA A 135 -3.66 -11.19 -1.31
N ILE A 136 -4.04 -11.37 -0.05
CA ILE A 136 -4.69 -12.57 0.46
C ILE A 136 -6.09 -12.17 0.93
N THR A 137 -7.11 -12.91 0.53
CA THR A 137 -8.50 -12.56 0.82
C THR A 137 -9.29 -13.73 1.36
N THR A 138 -10.10 -13.46 2.38
CA THR A 138 -11.15 -14.33 2.92
C THR A 138 -12.51 -13.61 2.79
N PRO A 139 -13.64 -14.26 3.11
CA PRO A 139 -14.96 -13.62 3.03
C PRO A 139 -15.08 -12.34 3.86
N THR A 140 -14.28 -12.21 4.93
CA THR A 140 -14.36 -11.08 5.87
C THR A 140 -13.13 -10.19 5.87
N THR A 141 -12.00 -10.63 5.32
CA THR A 141 -10.70 -9.97 5.55
C THR A 141 -9.90 -9.82 4.27
N ALA A 142 -9.32 -8.64 4.05
CA ALA A 142 -8.33 -8.39 2.99
C ALA A 142 -6.94 -8.14 3.61
N ILE A 143 -5.92 -8.86 3.19
CA ILE A 143 -4.56 -8.73 3.72
C ILE A 143 -3.64 -8.34 2.56
N PHE A 144 -3.04 -7.17 2.65
CA PHE A 144 -2.03 -6.71 1.72
C PHE A 144 -0.64 -6.98 2.29
N VAL A 145 0.21 -7.59 1.50
CA VAL A 145 1.60 -7.88 1.85
C VAL A 145 2.50 -7.04 0.94
N GLU A 146 3.35 -6.23 1.57
CA GLU A 146 4.43 -5.51 0.90
C GLU A 146 5.75 -6.23 1.18
N GLY A 147 6.42 -6.67 0.13
CA GLY A 147 7.67 -7.40 0.16
C GLY A 147 8.84 -6.55 -0.31
N LYS A 148 9.78 -6.24 0.59
CA LYS A 148 11.00 -5.51 0.24
C LYS A 148 12.23 -6.40 0.27
N ARG A 149 13.05 -6.28 -0.79
CA ARG A 149 14.32 -7.01 -0.94
C ARG A 149 15.52 -6.12 -0.66
N THR A 150 15.99 -5.37 -1.65
CA THR A 150 17.24 -4.60 -1.59
C THR A 150 17.05 -3.10 -1.75
N GLU A 151 15.81 -2.64 -1.93
CA GLU A 151 15.51 -1.23 -2.14
C GLU A 151 15.62 -0.47 -0.81
N MET A 152 16.52 0.52 -0.77
CA MET A 152 16.58 1.51 0.31
C MET A 152 15.29 2.34 0.26
N GLY A 153 14.54 2.38 1.36
CA GLY A 153 13.28 3.11 1.45
C GLY A 153 12.04 2.39 0.93
N ALA A 154 10.90 2.95 1.32
CA ALA A 154 9.70 2.91 0.49
C ALA A 154 10.03 3.52 -0.88
N SER A 155 9.58 2.91 -1.97
CA SER A 155 9.80 3.46 -3.31
C SER A 155 9.16 4.85 -3.36
N LYS A 156 9.97 5.92 -3.46
CA LYS A 156 9.52 7.32 -3.40
C LYS A 156 8.74 7.77 -4.65
N ALA A 157 8.17 6.83 -5.39
CA ALA A 157 7.50 7.07 -6.66
C ALA A 157 6.03 7.41 -6.46
N VAL A 158 5.76 8.53 -5.80
CA VAL A 158 4.47 9.23 -5.98
C VAL A 158 4.81 10.54 -6.67
N GLU A 159 4.53 10.60 -7.97
CA GLU A 159 5.03 11.64 -8.87
C GLU A 159 4.66 13.06 -8.44
N TRP A 160 3.55 13.20 -7.70
CA TRP A 160 2.97 14.48 -7.30
C TRP A 160 3.06 14.78 -5.80
N TYR A 161 3.13 13.77 -4.93
CA TYR A 161 3.12 13.98 -3.48
C TYR A 161 4.23 13.19 -2.77
N PRO A 162 5.39 13.80 -2.54
CA PRO A 162 6.60 13.08 -2.11
C PRO A 162 6.55 12.58 -0.67
N CYS A 163 5.62 13.08 0.15
CA CYS A 163 5.52 12.75 1.57
C CYS A 163 4.82 11.42 1.85
N ARG A 164 4.32 10.73 0.82
CA ARG A 164 3.53 9.50 0.95
C ARG A 164 4.44 8.29 1.24
N ASN A 165 4.35 7.72 2.44
CA ASN A 165 4.98 6.44 2.77
C ASN A 165 4.25 5.28 2.08
N GLN A 166 4.99 4.33 1.48
CA GLN A 166 4.41 3.22 0.72
C GLN A 166 3.57 2.26 1.57
N VAL A 167 3.98 1.95 2.80
CA VAL A 167 3.23 1.05 3.68
C VAL A 167 1.92 1.72 4.12
N LEU A 168 1.99 3.00 4.49
CA LEU A 168 0.79 3.78 4.84
C LEU A 168 -0.14 3.96 3.64
N ARG A 169 0.41 4.14 2.43
CA ARG A 169 -0.39 4.15 1.19
C ARG A 169 -1.10 2.82 0.95
N ASN A 170 -0.41 1.69 1.12
CA ASN A 170 -1.03 0.37 0.97
C ASN A 170 -2.13 0.15 2.01
N LEU A 171 -1.95 0.66 3.23
CA LEU A 171 -2.95 0.56 4.31
C LEU A 171 -4.21 1.36 3.98
N ASP A 172 -4.01 2.58 3.48
CA ASP A 172 -5.07 3.46 2.99
C ASP A 172 -5.80 2.86 1.77
N CYS A 173 -5.09 2.17 0.88
CA CYS A 173 -5.69 1.45 -0.24
C CYS A 173 -6.42 0.16 0.22
N ALA A 174 -5.90 -0.53 1.23
CA ALA A 174 -6.50 -1.76 1.76
C ALA A 174 -7.86 -1.50 2.41
N SER A 175 -8.01 -0.36 3.11
CA SER A 175 -9.30 0.03 3.71
C SER A 175 -10.39 0.23 2.65
N VAL A 176 -10.08 0.97 1.58
CA VAL A 176 -10.98 1.18 0.45
C VAL A 176 -11.27 -0.11 -0.31
N PHE A 177 -10.25 -0.97 -0.51
CA PHE A 177 -10.44 -2.26 -1.15
C PHE A 177 -11.38 -3.16 -0.33
N ALA A 178 -11.21 -3.20 0.99
CA ALA A 178 -12.08 -3.98 1.86
C ALA A 178 -13.53 -3.47 1.81
N GLU A 179 -13.74 -2.15 1.88
CA GLU A 179 -15.07 -1.54 1.72
C GLU A 179 -15.73 -1.92 0.38
N GLN A 180 -15.02 -1.71 -0.73
CA GLN A 180 -15.51 -2.01 -2.09
C GLN A 180 -15.86 -3.49 -2.29
N THR A 181 -15.13 -4.36 -1.60
CA THR A 181 -15.33 -5.81 -1.67
C THR A 181 -16.16 -6.37 -0.51
N LYS A 182 -16.76 -5.49 0.31
CA LYS A 182 -17.65 -5.83 1.43
C LYS A 182 -17.00 -6.70 2.51
N ARG A 183 -15.70 -6.50 2.74
CA ARG A 183 -14.92 -7.13 3.81
C ARG A 183 -14.93 -6.23 5.05
N GLN A 184 -14.99 -6.86 6.22
CA GLN A 184 -15.11 -6.18 7.51
C GLN A 184 -13.75 -5.76 8.07
N GLN A 185 -12.69 -6.44 7.65
CA GLN A 185 -11.34 -6.27 8.18
C GLN A 185 -10.36 -6.09 7.02
N PHE A 186 -9.30 -5.35 7.28
CA PHE A 186 -8.16 -5.27 6.39
C PHE A 186 -6.87 -5.23 7.18
N PHE A 187 -5.77 -5.69 6.59
CA PHE A 187 -4.47 -5.64 7.23
C PHE A 187 -3.36 -5.34 6.23
N VAL A 188 -2.29 -4.71 6.69
CA VAL A 188 -1.04 -4.61 5.94
C VAL A 188 0.10 -5.26 6.71
N LEU A 189 0.82 -6.14 6.04
CA LEU A 189 2.04 -6.78 6.52
C LEU A 189 3.23 -6.33 5.68
N LEU A 190 4.29 -5.85 6.34
CA LEU A 190 5.58 -5.60 5.68
C LEU A 190 6.51 -6.80 5.91
N VAL A 191 7.05 -7.35 4.82
CA VAL A 191 8.03 -8.44 4.85
C VAL A 191 9.34 -7.99 4.23
N VAL A 192 10.44 -8.21 4.93
CA VAL A 192 11.78 -7.74 4.55
C VAL A 192 12.81 -8.87 4.61
N GLU A 193 14.00 -8.69 4.04
CA GLU A 193 15.10 -9.65 4.22
C GLU A 193 15.76 -9.42 5.60
N GLY A 194 15.87 -10.47 6.42
CA GLY A 194 16.32 -10.39 7.81
C GLY A 194 17.76 -9.95 7.95
N LYS A 195 18.65 -10.43 7.08
CA LYS A 195 20.06 -9.97 7.01
C LYS A 195 20.19 -8.46 6.84
N ILE A 196 19.19 -7.80 6.25
CA ILE A 196 19.20 -6.36 5.98
C ILE A 196 18.65 -5.59 7.18
N VAL A 197 17.65 -6.13 7.90
CA VAL A 197 17.12 -5.46 9.10
C VAL A 197 18.14 -5.42 10.22
N ASP A 198 18.86 -6.50 10.46
CA ASP A 198 19.75 -6.59 11.62
C ASP A 198 21.06 -5.81 11.44
N GLN A 199 21.46 -5.55 10.19
CA GLN A 199 22.78 -5.00 9.86
C GLN A 199 22.74 -3.58 9.29
N ASP A 200 21.56 -3.06 8.90
CA ASP A 200 21.42 -1.74 8.31
C ASP A 200 20.62 -0.77 9.22
N PRO A 201 21.31 0.16 9.92
CA PRO A 201 20.66 1.17 10.77
C PRO A 201 19.70 2.09 10.02
N VAL A 202 19.96 2.36 8.73
CA VAL A 202 19.07 3.21 7.90
C VAL A 202 17.75 2.47 7.70
N ARG A 203 17.82 1.18 7.40
CA ARG A 203 16.62 0.36 7.21
C ARG A 203 15.78 0.26 8.49
N GLN A 204 16.43 0.07 9.62
CA GLN A 204 15.75 0.08 10.92
C GLN A 204 15.06 1.42 11.19
N ALA A 205 15.71 2.53 10.86
CA ALA A 205 15.14 3.87 11.02
C ALA A 205 13.93 4.08 10.08
N GLU A 206 13.98 3.60 8.84
CA GLU A 206 12.85 3.64 7.90
C GLU A 206 11.67 2.80 8.38
N ILE A 207 11.92 1.59 8.88
CA ILE A 207 10.87 0.74 9.45
C ILE A 207 10.22 1.42 10.67
N LYS A 208 11.04 1.98 11.57
CA LYS A 208 10.57 2.71 12.74
C LYS A 208 9.82 3.99 12.37
N SER A 209 10.19 4.64 11.26
CA SER A 209 9.56 5.89 10.84
C SER A 209 8.13 5.69 10.34
N ILE A 210 7.77 4.50 9.82
CA ILE A 210 6.39 4.18 9.39
C ILE A 210 5.36 4.54 10.47
N THR A 211 5.68 4.23 11.74
CA THR A 211 4.81 4.49 12.89
C THR A 211 5.13 5.80 13.61
N SER A 212 6.02 6.63 13.08
CA SER A 212 6.30 7.95 13.67
C SER A 212 5.14 8.92 13.40
N PRO A 213 4.69 9.72 14.40
CA PRO A 213 3.57 10.64 14.23
C PRO A 213 3.70 11.58 13.03
N ASP A 214 4.92 12.09 12.79
CA ASP A 214 5.18 12.98 11.66
C ASP A 214 5.03 12.30 10.30
N THR A 215 5.56 11.07 10.15
CA THR A 215 5.40 10.30 8.91
C THR A 215 3.94 9.95 8.66
N ILE A 216 3.20 9.60 9.70
CA ILE A 216 1.76 9.29 9.62
C ILE A 216 0.99 10.52 9.15
N ARG A 217 1.15 11.65 9.82
CA ARG A 217 0.44 12.90 9.51
C ARG A 217 0.74 13.38 8.10
N THR A 218 2.00 13.33 7.68
CA THR A 218 2.42 13.78 6.35
C THR A 218 2.07 12.77 5.25
N SER A 219 1.99 11.47 5.54
CA SER A 219 1.56 10.47 4.55
C SER A 219 0.04 10.42 4.37
N LEU A 220 -0.72 10.71 5.43
CA LEU A 220 -2.19 10.63 5.48
C LEU A 220 -2.80 11.99 5.84
N PRO A 221 -2.55 13.05 5.03
CA PRO A 221 -2.97 14.39 5.38
C PRO A 221 -4.50 14.58 5.30
N HIS A 222 -5.18 13.75 4.51
CA HIS A 222 -6.63 13.75 4.28
C HIS A 222 -7.46 13.07 5.39
N LEU A 223 -6.79 12.47 6.37
CA LEU A 223 -7.39 11.85 7.55
C LEU A 223 -7.17 12.73 8.77
N ASN A 224 -8.09 12.71 9.73
CA ASN A 224 -7.87 13.29 11.06
C ASN A 224 -7.09 12.32 11.98
N ASP A 225 -6.81 12.74 13.21
CA ASP A 225 -5.98 11.94 14.14
C ASP A 225 -6.64 10.64 14.61
N ASP A 226 -7.96 10.64 14.77
CA ASP A 226 -8.71 9.43 15.13
C ASP A 226 -8.72 8.44 13.97
N GLU A 227 -9.01 8.91 12.75
CA GLU A 227 -8.96 8.09 11.54
C GLU A 227 -7.57 7.51 11.27
N ARG A 228 -6.50 8.29 11.50
CA ARG A 228 -5.11 7.81 11.37
C ARG A 228 -4.81 6.71 12.39
N ARG A 229 -5.26 6.88 13.63
CA ARG A 229 -5.08 5.87 14.69
C ARG A 229 -5.83 4.59 14.37
N ASP A 230 -7.08 4.71 13.93
CA ASP A 230 -7.92 3.57 13.54
C ASP A 230 -7.33 2.85 12.33
N LEU A 231 -6.85 3.58 11.31
CA LEU A 231 -6.17 3.00 10.16
C LEU A 231 -4.92 2.23 10.61
N LEU A 232 -4.09 2.81 11.48
CA LEU A 232 -2.87 2.17 11.99
C LEU A 232 -3.09 0.92 12.84
N ALA A 233 -4.26 0.76 13.45
CA ALA A 233 -4.63 -0.48 14.14
C ALA A 233 -4.67 -1.70 13.20
N HIS A 234 -4.65 -1.48 11.88
CA HIS A 234 -4.64 -2.50 10.84
C HIS A 234 -3.24 -2.74 10.24
N TYR A 235 -2.22 -1.99 10.67
CA TYR A 235 -0.84 -2.29 10.33
C TYR A 235 -0.32 -3.39 11.25
N LEU A 236 0.07 -4.53 10.68
CA LEU A 236 0.55 -5.69 11.45
C LEU A 236 2.02 -5.56 11.84
N GLY A 237 2.76 -4.62 11.27
CA GLY A 237 4.19 -4.45 11.53
C GLY A 237 5.05 -5.18 10.51
N VAL A 238 6.26 -5.55 10.95
CA VAL A 238 7.31 -6.12 10.10
C VAL A 238 7.69 -7.53 10.55
N THR A 239 7.82 -8.44 9.60
CA THR A 239 8.48 -9.74 9.75
C THR A 239 9.53 -9.94 8.65
N THR A 240 10.29 -11.03 8.71
CA THR A 240 11.32 -11.34 7.71
C THR A 240 10.95 -12.54 6.85
N TRP A 241 11.52 -12.62 5.64
CA TRP A 241 11.37 -13.79 4.78
C TRP A 241 11.88 -15.05 5.48
N GLU A 242 13.01 -14.98 6.16
CA GLU A 242 13.60 -16.08 6.92
C GLU A 242 12.66 -16.56 8.04
N HIS A 243 12.05 -15.63 8.79
CA HIS A 243 11.12 -15.99 9.85
C HIS A 243 9.86 -16.69 9.31
N ILE A 244 9.36 -16.26 8.14
CA ILE A 244 8.27 -16.96 7.44
C ILE A 244 8.73 -18.36 6.99
N ALA A 245 9.91 -18.46 6.37
CA ALA A 245 10.46 -19.74 5.90
C ALA A 245 10.56 -20.76 7.03
N ASP A 246 11.15 -20.35 8.15
CA ASP A 246 11.40 -21.21 9.30
C ASP A 246 10.08 -21.63 9.96
N THR A 247 9.15 -20.69 10.13
CA THR A 247 7.83 -20.96 10.74
C THR A 247 7.02 -22.02 9.99
N PHE A 248 7.09 -22.00 8.65
CA PHE A 248 6.27 -22.85 7.78
C PHE A 248 7.08 -23.93 7.05
N ALA A 249 8.34 -24.12 7.46
CA ALA A 249 9.30 -25.06 6.85
C ALA A 249 9.32 -24.95 5.31
N LEU A 250 9.44 -23.73 4.79
CA LEU A 250 9.45 -23.44 3.35
C LEU A 250 10.84 -23.68 2.74
N SER A 251 10.84 -24.22 1.53
CA SER A 251 12.03 -24.56 0.75
C SER A 251 12.41 -23.47 -0.26
N SER A 252 11.45 -22.63 -0.66
CA SER A 252 11.60 -21.52 -1.63
C SER A 252 12.61 -20.44 -1.23
N LEU A 253 13.11 -20.46 0.01
CA LEU A 253 14.10 -19.50 0.52
C LEU A 253 15.49 -20.11 0.76
N ARG A 254 15.68 -21.40 0.47
CA ARG A 254 16.97 -22.11 0.62
C ARG A 254 17.86 -22.04 -0.63
N LEU A 255 17.56 -21.14 -1.57
CA LEU A 255 18.33 -20.89 -2.79
C LEU A 255 18.92 -19.47 -2.79
#